data_AF-A0A538KWY8-F1
#
_entry.id   AF-A0A538KWY8-F1
#
_cell.length_a   1.000
_cell.length_b   1.000
_cell.length_c   1.000
_cell.angle_alpha   90.00
_cell.angle_beta   90.00
_cell.angle_gamma   90.00
#
_symmetry.space_group_name_H-M   'P 1'
#
loop_
_entity.id
_entity.type
_entity.pdbx_description
1 polymer ?
#
loop_
_entity_poly.entity_id
_entity_poly.type
_entity_poly.pdbx_seq_one_letter_code
_entity_poly.pdbx_strand_id
1 'polypeptide(L)'
;MPTLLAQVRRARLPAAVPVYIGSYGPNLPVAEQIAELESGRYAPMFALTEDWYRQQRRLPPEYEPLVPKRLAGEVPPLARLGSTSARVSWGVELGARYRDAMRAAADAGAQLDAWQLDEIVPSAGTAAGVPIRELTRGVLRGLVFGRPALGDASIRGFVWVAHSALGIARLAITVELTTFWRTLNRAALAYVGEEYPPFEGDPRSAADAWASGQRALAGGGPVRRSLARRYVPGMTPGYEVRPNLGGNVHHWPRSQVNAWRAAYVRERTQSGAAGLAEFDFRSGNSSPTVVHDTLSALAAALN
;
A
#
# COMPACT_ATOMS: atom_id res chain seq x y z
N MET A 1 -4.80 -15.85 7.43
CA MET A 1 -5.65 -14.81 8.04
C MET A 1 -5.97 -15.09 9.50
N PRO A 2 -6.48 -16.28 9.92
CA PRO A 2 -6.91 -16.51 11.31
C PRO A 2 -5.81 -16.24 12.35
N THR A 3 -4.58 -16.68 12.08
CA THR A 3 -3.41 -16.42 12.94
C THR A 3 -3.16 -14.92 13.14
N LEU A 4 -3.23 -14.12 12.07
CA LEU A 4 -3.00 -12.68 12.11
C LEU A 4 -4.03 -11.99 13.02
N LEU A 5 -5.32 -12.25 12.78
CA LEU A 5 -6.41 -11.63 13.52
C LEU A 5 -6.41 -12.02 15.00
N ALA A 6 -6.10 -13.29 15.31
CA ALA A 6 -5.91 -13.73 16.68
C ALA A 6 -4.79 -12.94 17.39
N GLN A 7 -3.69 -12.64 16.70
CA GLN A 7 -2.60 -11.85 17.29
C GLN A 7 -2.93 -10.36 17.37
N VAL A 8 -3.68 -9.79 16.43
CA VAL A 8 -4.20 -8.41 16.52
C VAL A 8 -5.01 -8.22 17.81
N ARG A 9 -5.92 -9.16 18.11
CA ARG A 9 -6.70 -9.15 19.37
C ARG A 9 -5.79 -9.21 20.60
N ARG A 10 -4.73 -10.03 20.55
CA ARG A 10 -3.81 -10.23 21.68
C ARG A 10 -2.83 -9.09 21.88
N ALA A 11 -2.46 -8.37 20.83
CA ALA A 11 -1.47 -7.29 20.89
C ALA A 11 -1.96 -6.05 21.65
N ARG A 12 -3.27 -5.95 21.95
CA ARG A 12 -3.89 -4.83 22.67
C ARG A 12 -3.53 -3.48 22.05
N LEU A 13 -3.66 -3.39 20.73
CA LEU A 13 -3.49 -2.12 20.01
C LEU A 13 -4.42 -1.05 20.61
N PRO A 14 -4.01 0.22 20.66
CA PRO A 14 -4.84 1.28 21.24
C PRO A 14 -6.20 1.35 20.54
N ALA A 15 -7.30 1.37 21.30
CA ALA A 15 -8.66 1.25 20.75
C ALA A 15 -9.01 2.36 19.74
N ALA A 16 -8.42 3.56 19.91
CA ALA A 16 -8.62 4.69 19.02
C ALA A 16 -7.85 4.58 17.68
N VAL A 17 -6.93 3.62 17.54
CA VAL A 17 -6.11 3.45 16.34
C VAL A 17 -6.80 2.47 15.39
N PRO A 18 -7.21 2.90 14.18
CA PRO A 18 -7.78 2.00 13.19
C PRO A 18 -6.72 1.02 12.66
N VAL A 19 -7.08 -0.25 12.53
CA VAL A 19 -6.21 -1.32 12.06
C VAL A 19 -6.67 -1.77 10.68
N TYR A 20 -5.96 -1.31 9.65
CA TYR A 20 -6.25 -1.70 8.27
C TYR A 20 -5.53 -3.00 7.93
N ILE A 21 -6.29 -3.99 7.44
CA ILE A 21 -5.78 -5.32 7.11
C ILE A 21 -6.17 -5.64 5.67
N GLY A 22 -5.26 -6.26 4.91
CA GLY A 22 -5.48 -6.59 3.51
C GLY A 22 -5.06 -8.00 3.14
N SER A 23 -5.72 -8.53 2.12
CA SER A 23 -5.30 -9.67 1.31
C SER A 23 -5.15 -9.20 -0.14
N TYR A 24 -4.41 -9.94 -0.97
CA TYR A 24 -4.44 -9.67 -2.42
C TYR A 24 -5.82 -10.01 -2.96
N GLY A 25 -6.46 -9.00 -3.55
CA GLY A 25 -7.86 -9.04 -3.97
C GLY A 25 -8.88 -9.03 -2.80
N PRO A 26 -10.14 -8.64 -3.08
CA PRO A 26 -11.24 -8.77 -2.15
C PRO A 26 -11.55 -10.25 -1.82
N ASN A 27 -11.84 -10.52 -0.55
CA ASN A 27 -12.17 -11.85 -0.07
C ASN A 27 -13.20 -11.75 1.06
N LEU A 28 -14.42 -12.26 0.82
CA LEU A 28 -15.55 -12.14 1.76
C LEU A 28 -15.25 -12.81 3.13
N PRO A 29 -14.80 -14.08 3.20
CA PRO A 29 -14.42 -14.68 4.47
C PRO A 29 -13.38 -13.89 5.27
N VAL A 30 -12.43 -13.24 4.59
CA VAL A 30 -11.43 -12.36 5.24
C VAL A 30 -12.09 -11.09 5.76
N ALA A 31 -12.99 -10.47 4.98
CA ALA A 31 -13.72 -9.27 5.38
C ALA A 31 -14.57 -9.52 6.64
N GLU A 32 -15.30 -10.64 6.68
CA GLU A 32 -16.11 -11.05 7.84
C GLU A 32 -15.27 -11.19 9.10
N GLN A 33 -14.13 -11.90 9.01
CA GLN A 33 -13.24 -12.08 10.16
C GLN A 33 -12.61 -10.76 10.63
N ILE A 34 -12.35 -9.81 9.73
CA ILE A 34 -11.83 -8.49 10.10
C ILE A 34 -12.92 -7.63 10.75
N ALA A 35 -14.17 -7.74 10.30
CA ALA A 35 -15.31 -7.01 10.87
C ALA A 35 -15.61 -7.42 12.32
N GLU A 36 -15.20 -8.62 12.75
CA GLU A 36 -15.24 -9.04 14.16
C GLU A 36 -14.26 -8.26 15.06
N LEU A 37 -13.32 -7.49 14.49
CA LEU A 37 -12.42 -6.62 15.23
C LEU A 37 -13.01 -5.21 15.30
N GLU A 38 -13.23 -4.69 16.50
CA GLU A 38 -13.80 -3.34 16.69
C GLU A 38 -13.03 -2.24 15.93
N SER A 39 -11.69 -2.30 15.99
CA SER A 39 -10.80 -1.39 15.25
C SER A 39 -10.43 -1.88 13.85
N GLY A 40 -10.88 -3.07 13.45
CA GLY A 40 -10.54 -3.69 12.16
C GLY A 40 -11.19 -2.99 10.99
N ARG A 41 -10.40 -2.75 9.94
CA ARG A 41 -10.87 -2.16 8.69
C ARG A 41 -10.30 -2.98 7.54
N TYR A 42 -11.15 -3.45 6.64
CA TYR A 42 -10.70 -4.26 5.51
C TYR A 42 -10.29 -3.37 4.33
N ALA A 43 -9.07 -3.58 3.84
CA ALA A 43 -8.49 -2.88 2.71
C ALA A 43 -7.78 -3.88 1.78
N PRO A 44 -8.47 -4.45 0.77
CA PRO A 44 -7.84 -5.37 -0.17
C PRO A 44 -6.72 -4.70 -0.96
N MET A 45 -5.72 -5.49 -1.31
CA MET A 45 -4.51 -5.06 -1.99
C MET A 45 -4.52 -5.49 -3.45
N PHE A 46 -4.05 -4.61 -4.33
CA PHE A 46 -4.00 -4.85 -5.77
C PHE A 46 -2.61 -4.55 -6.30
N ALA A 47 -2.15 -5.39 -7.22
CA ALA A 47 -0.87 -5.19 -7.90
C ALA A 47 -1.03 -4.74 -9.35
N LEU A 48 -0.17 -3.82 -9.79
CA LEU A 48 -0.17 -3.29 -11.17
C LEU A 48 0.02 -4.38 -12.23
N THR A 49 0.68 -5.47 -11.85
CA THR A 49 1.05 -6.61 -12.70
C THR A 49 0.07 -7.77 -12.62
N GLU A 50 -1.03 -7.65 -11.89
CA GLU A 50 -1.95 -8.77 -11.68
C GLU A 50 -2.74 -9.09 -12.96
N ASP A 51 -2.35 -10.18 -13.63
CA ASP A 51 -2.83 -10.56 -14.96
C ASP A 51 -4.35 -10.67 -15.06
N TRP A 52 -4.99 -11.19 -14.00
CA TRP A 52 -6.45 -11.32 -13.95
C TRP A 52 -7.15 -10.02 -14.32
N TYR A 53 -6.78 -8.90 -13.69
CA TYR A 53 -7.39 -7.60 -13.95
C TYR A 53 -6.93 -6.97 -15.27
N ARG A 54 -5.75 -7.35 -15.78
CA ARG A 54 -5.22 -6.82 -17.05
C ARG A 54 -5.88 -7.47 -18.26
N GLN A 55 -6.25 -8.74 -18.20
CA GLN A 55 -6.78 -9.50 -19.33
C GLN A 55 -8.08 -8.92 -19.92
N GLN A 56 -9.04 -8.57 -19.07
CA GLN A 56 -10.32 -8.01 -19.50
C GLN A 56 -11.08 -7.39 -18.34
N ARG A 57 -11.99 -6.48 -18.67
CA ARG A 57 -13.01 -6.02 -17.75
C ARG A 57 -13.97 -7.17 -17.45
N ARG A 58 -14.40 -7.28 -16.19
CA ARG A 58 -15.37 -8.28 -15.74
C ARG A 58 -16.45 -7.56 -14.96
N LEU A 59 -17.61 -7.41 -15.59
CA LEU A 59 -18.80 -6.85 -14.97
C LEU A 59 -19.96 -7.85 -15.12
N PRO A 60 -20.87 -7.89 -14.15
CA PRO A 60 -22.19 -8.50 -14.35
C PRO A 60 -22.88 -7.98 -15.62
N PRO A 61 -23.66 -8.81 -16.34
CA PRO A 61 -24.33 -8.44 -17.59
C PRO A 61 -25.19 -7.18 -17.49
N GLU A 62 -25.78 -6.90 -16.33
CA GLU A 62 -26.59 -5.72 -16.04
C GLU A 62 -25.78 -4.41 -16.00
N TYR A 63 -24.47 -4.47 -15.73
CA TYR A 63 -23.60 -3.31 -15.65
C TYR A 63 -22.86 -3.03 -16.97
N GLU A 64 -22.64 -4.04 -17.83
CA GLU A 64 -21.94 -3.88 -19.11
C GLU A 64 -22.55 -2.79 -20.03
N PRO A 65 -23.88 -2.64 -20.16
CA PRO A 65 -24.49 -1.58 -20.97
C PRO A 65 -24.26 -0.16 -20.43
N LEU A 66 -23.98 -0.02 -19.13
CA LEU A 66 -23.85 1.27 -18.44
C LEU A 66 -22.45 1.88 -18.56
N VAL A 67 -21.49 1.12 -19.08
CA VAL A 67 -20.09 1.54 -19.19
C VAL A 67 -19.64 1.56 -20.66
N PRO A 68 -18.74 2.48 -21.04
CA PRO A 68 -18.18 2.48 -22.38
C PRO A 68 -17.50 1.14 -22.71
N LYS A 69 -17.79 0.58 -23.89
CA LYS A 69 -17.12 -0.64 -24.38
C LYS A 69 -15.63 -0.44 -24.71
N ARG A 70 -15.20 0.82 -24.86
CA ARG A 70 -13.80 1.18 -25.09
C ARG A 70 -12.95 0.71 -23.89
N LEU A 71 -11.81 0.09 -24.16
CA LEU A 71 -10.87 -0.44 -23.16
C LEU A 71 -11.39 -1.64 -22.35
N ALA A 72 -12.43 -2.35 -22.81
CA ALA A 72 -12.92 -3.56 -22.12
C ALA A 72 -11.97 -4.77 -22.24
N GLY A 73 -11.13 -4.81 -23.28
CA GLY A 73 -10.20 -5.91 -23.56
C GLY A 73 -8.90 -5.85 -22.76
N GLU A 74 -7.87 -6.54 -23.25
CA GLU A 74 -6.58 -6.64 -22.58
C GLU A 74 -5.88 -5.28 -22.47
N VAL A 75 -5.35 -4.96 -21.28
CA VAL A 75 -4.50 -3.80 -21.05
C VAL A 75 -3.17 -4.01 -21.77
N PRO A 76 -2.83 -3.23 -22.81
CA PRO A 76 -1.59 -3.42 -23.54
C PRO A 76 -0.37 -3.29 -22.62
N PRO A 77 0.74 -3.99 -22.92
CA PRO A 77 2.02 -3.74 -22.29
C PRO A 77 2.38 -2.25 -22.33
N LEU A 78 2.99 -1.73 -21.27
CA LEU A 78 3.29 -0.29 -21.15
C LEU A 78 4.06 0.26 -22.35
N ALA A 79 4.99 -0.53 -22.92
CA ALA A 79 5.77 -0.17 -24.10
C ALA A 79 4.91 0.07 -25.37
N ARG A 80 3.71 -0.52 -25.44
CA ARG A 80 2.76 -0.31 -26.56
C ARG A 80 1.84 0.89 -26.35
N LEU A 81 1.85 1.50 -25.17
CA LEU A 81 1.04 2.68 -24.85
C LEU A 81 1.82 3.95 -25.21
N GLY A 82 1.82 4.30 -26.51
CA GLY A 82 2.67 5.35 -27.06
C GLY A 82 2.39 6.78 -26.58
N SER A 83 1.19 7.07 -26.09
CA SER A 83 0.80 8.43 -25.66
C SER A 83 0.42 8.52 -24.19
N THR A 84 0.57 9.71 -23.62
CA THR A 84 0.10 10.05 -22.27
C THR A 84 -1.39 9.71 -22.08
N SER A 85 -2.21 10.07 -23.06
CA SER A 85 -3.66 9.81 -23.01
C SER A 85 -3.95 8.31 -22.96
N ALA A 86 -3.23 7.50 -23.75
CA ALA A 86 -3.38 6.04 -23.72
C ALA A 86 -2.96 5.45 -22.37
N ARG A 87 -1.79 5.86 -21.83
CA ARG A 87 -1.29 5.38 -20.53
C ARG A 87 -2.24 5.73 -19.39
N VAL A 88 -2.72 6.96 -19.34
CA VAL A 88 -3.66 7.41 -18.30
C VAL A 88 -5.01 6.71 -18.45
N SER A 89 -5.56 6.61 -19.66
CA SER A 89 -6.89 6.01 -19.86
C SER A 89 -6.92 4.53 -19.53
N TRP A 90 -5.90 3.77 -19.96
CA TRP A 90 -5.76 2.37 -19.57
C TRP A 90 -5.48 2.21 -18.08
N GLY A 91 -4.73 3.13 -17.46
CA GLY A 91 -4.57 3.16 -16.02
C GLY A 91 -5.89 3.37 -15.29
N VAL A 92 -6.71 4.35 -15.71
CA VAL A 92 -8.04 4.61 -15.13
C VAL A 92 -8.92 3.36 -15.25
N GLU A 93 -8.93 2.72 -16.41
CA GLU A 93 -9.67 1.48 -16.60
C GLU A 93 -9.17 0.36 -15.69
N LEU A 94 -7.86 0.14 -15.57
CA LEU A 94 -7.30 -0.88 -14.67
C LEU A 94 -7.66 -0.61 -13.20
N GLY A 95 -7.55 0.64 -12.75
CA GLY A 95 -7.98 1.03 -11.40
C GLY A 95 -9.49 0.84 -11.18
N ALA A 96 -10.31 1.10 -12.20
CA ALA A 96 -11.74 0.85 -12.16
C ALA A 96 -12.05 -0.66 -12.09
N ARG A 97 -11.27 -1.53 -12.73
CA ARG A 97 -11.43 -3.00 -12.62
C ARG A 97 -11.16 -3.52 -11.21
N TYR A 98 -10.20 -2.94 -10.49
CA TYR A 98 -10.03 -3.25 -9.07
C TYR A 98 -11.27 -2.84 -8.26
N ARG A 99 -11.86 -1.68 -8.57
CA ARG A 99 -13.12 -1.23 -7.97
C ARG A 99 -14.33 -2.07 -8.38
N ASP A 100 -14.33 -2.65 -9.58
CA ASP A 100 -15.34 -3.60 -10.02
C ASP A 100 -15.31 -4.86 -9.14
N ALA A 101 -14.13 -5.39 -8.82
CA ALA A 101 -13.99 -6.52 -7.89
C ALA A 101 -14.38 -6.16 -6.45
N MET A 102 -14.04 -4.96 -5.99
CA MET A 102 -14.48 -4.46 -4.69
C MET A 102 -16.01 -4.38 -4.63
N ARG A 103 -16.66 -3.81 -5.64
CA ARG A 103 -18.12 -3.73 -5.70
C ARG A 103 -18.75 -5.12 -5.72
N ALA A 104 -18.25 -6.05 -6.54
CA ALA A 104 -18.75 -7.43 -6.54
C ALA A 104 -18.62 -8.11 -5.16
N ALA A 105 -17.54 -7.85 -4.42
CA ALA A 105 -17.40 -8.34 -3.06
C ALA A 105 -18.36 -7.66 -2.07
N ALA A 106 -18.59 -6.35 -2.22
CA ALA A 106 -19.57 -5.61 -1.42
C ALA A 106 -21.01 -6.10 -1.67
N ASP A 107 -21.37 -6.37 -2.94
CA ASP A 107 -22.65 -6.95 -3.33
C ASP A 107 -22.84 -8.36 -2.72
N ALA A 108 -21.73 -9.08 -2.50
CA ALA A 108 -21.71 -10.36 -1.79
C ALA A 108 -21.68 -10.22 -0.25
N GLY A 109 -21.70 -9.01 0.30
CA GLY A 109 -21.78 -8.73 1.74
C GLY A 109 -20.46 -8.30 2.40
N ALA A 110 -19.36 -8.14 1.66
CA ALA A 110 -18.08 -7.74 2.24
C ALA A 110 -18.08 -6.26 2.63
N GLN A 111 -17.76 -5.95 3.89
CA GLN A 111 -17.47 -4.58 4.31
C GLN A 111 -16.05 -4.19 3.85
N LEU A 112 -15.94 -3.11 3.08
CA LEU A 112 -14.70 -2.61 2.49
C LEU A 112 -14.49 -1.14 2.88
N ASP A 113 -13.42 -0.87 3.64
CA ASP A 113 -13.18 0.47 4.20
C ASP A 113 -12.20 1.31 3.37
N ALA A 114 -11.30 0.64 2.65
CA ALA A 114 -10.29 1.26 1.80
C ALA A 114 -9.80 0.27 0.74
N TRP A 115 -8.76 0.66 0.00
CA TRP A 115 -7.99 -0.21 -0.90
C TRP A 115 -6.50 -0.03 -0.64
N GLN A 116 -5.66 -0.93 -1.14
CA GLN A 116 -4.21 -0.80 -1.15
C GLN A 116 -3.66 -1.02 -2.56
N LEU A 117 -2.67 -0.23 -2.96
CA LEU A 117 -1.92 -0.42 -4.20
C LEU A 117 -0.50 -0.88 -3.86
N ASP A 118 -0.13 -2.04 -4.35
CA ASP A 118 1.19 -2.66 -4.28
C ASP A 118 1.80 -2.74 -5.69
N GLU A 119 2.57 -1.78 -6.17
CA GLU A 119 3.13 -0.62 -5.49
C GLU A 119 3.47 0.44 -6.55
N ILE A 120 3.92 1.63 -6.12
CA ILE A 120 4.71 2.50 -7.00
C ILE A 120 6.09 1.84 -7.17
N VAL A 121 6.26 1.17 -8.31
CA VAL A 121 7.45 0.36 -8.64
C VAL A 121 8.73 1.18 -8.80
N PRO A 122 9.93 0.58 -8.64
CA PRO A 122 11.24 1.24 -8.72
C PRO A 122 11.44 2.18 -9.91
N SER A 123 10.99 1.78 -11.11
CA SER A 123 11.20 2.54 -12.35
C SER A 123 10.54 3.93 -12.32
N ALA A 124 9.53 4.14 -11.47
CA ALA A 124 8.88 5.44 -11.29
C ALA A 124 9.79 6.48 -10.63
N GLY A 125 10.83 6.04 -9.90
CA GLY A 125 11.80 6.88 -9.18
C GLY A 125 12.81 7.60 -10.07
N THR A 126 12.81 7.34 -11.38
CA THR A 126 13.80 7.89 -12.32
C THR A 126 13.21 8.95 -13.25
N ALA A 127 14.04 9.78 -13.88
CA ALA A 127 13.59 10.74 -14.89
C ALA A 127 12.85 10.05 -16.06
N ALA A 128 13.35 8.89 -16.51
CA ALA A 128 12.74 8.07 -17.56
C ALA A 128 11.43 7.39 -17.13
N GLY A 129 11.07 7.44 -15.85
CA GLY A 129 9.86 6.83 -15.29
C GLY A 129 8.52 7.49 -15.67
N VAL A 130 8.51 8.46 -16.60
CA VAL A 130 7.28 9.15 -17.04
C VAL A 130 6.18 8.15 -17.46
N PRO A 131 6.44 7.13 -18.31
CA PRO A 131 5.38 6.23 -18.76
C PRO A 131 4.70 5.47 -17.61
N ILE A 132 5.49 4.97 -16.65
CA ILE A 132 4.93 4.21 -15.52
C ILE A 132 4.18 5.14 -14.57
N ARG A 133 4.69 6.36 -14.29
CA ARG A 133 3.95 7.35 -13.48
C ARG A 133 2.62 7.74 -14.12
N GLU A 134 2.57 7.86 -15.44
CA GLU A 134 1.32 8.17 -16.15
C GLU A 134 0.30 7.03 -16.09
N LEU A 135 0.75 5.77 -16.19
CA LEU A 135 -0.11 4.62 -15.96
C LEU A 135 -0.60 4.59 -14.51
N THR A 136 0.32 4.70 -13.55
CA THR A 136 0.02 4.64 -12.11
C THR A 136 -0.92 5.78 -11.66
N ARG A 137 -0.76 7.02 -12.14
CA ARG A 137 -1.74 8.09 -11.83
C ARG A 137 -3.13 7.78 -12.41
N GLY A 138 -3.19 7.09 -13.55
CA GLY A 138 -4.44 6.58 -14.09
C GLY A 138 -5.06 5.56 -13.13
N VAL A 139 -4.29 4.56 -12.71
CA VAL A 139 -4.72 3.52 -11.75
C VAL A 139 -5.22 4.12 -10.46
N LEU A 140 -4.49 5.07 -9.87
CA LEU A 140 -4.91 5.78 -8.66
C LEU A 140 -6.22 6.53 -8.86
N ARG A 141 -6.43 7.15 -10.02
CA ARG A 141 -7.70 7.81 -10.35
C ARG A 141 -8.84 6.79 -10.47
N GLY A 142 -8.61 5.66 -11.13
CA GLY A 142 -9.58 4.56 -11.24
C GLY A 142 -9.94 3.97 -9.88
N LEU A 143 -8.96 3.72 -9.01
CA LEU A 143 -9.17 3.23 -7.64
C LEU A 143 -9.97 4.22 -6.80
N VAL A 144 -9.68 5.52 -6.90
CA VAL A 144 -10.39 6.54 -6.12
C VAL A 144 -11.85 6.63 -6.52
N PHE A 145 -12.13 6.81 -7.81
CA PHE A 145 -13.47 7.13 -8.27
C PHE A 145 -14.29 5.92 -8.68
N GLY A 146 -13.65 4.78 -8.94
CA GLY A 146 -14.29 3.63 -9.54
C GLY A 146 -15.04 3.99 -10.81
N ARG A 147 -16.29 3.52 -10.91
CA ARG A 147 -17.26 3.84 -11.95
C ARG A 147 -18.49 4.51 -11.32
N PRO A 148 -18.56 5.85 -11.30
CA PRO A 148 -19.73 6.55 -10.75
C PRO A 148 -21.05 6.15 -11.43
N ALA A 149 -21.00 5.79 -12.72
CA ALA A 149 -22.16 5.26 -13.46
C ALA A 149 -22.72 3.94 -12.91
N LEU A 150 -21.94 3.21 -12.11
CA LEU A 150 -22.34 2.00 -11.40
C LEU A 150 -22.52 2.24 -9.89
N GLY A 151 -22.62 3.50 -9.46
CA GLY A 151 -22.86 3.87 -8.06
C GLY A 151 -21.59 3.95 -7.19
N ASP A 152 -20.39 3.85 -7.75
CA ASP A 152 -19.17 3.95 -6.93
C ASP A 152 -19.01 5.33 -6.28
N ALA A 153 -18.87 5.33 -4.95
CA ALA A 153 -18.41 6.47 -4.20
C ALA A 153 -16.88 6.62 -4.26
N SER A 154 -16.39 7.83 -3.99
CA SER A 154 -14.96 8.10 -3.87
C SER A 154 -14.38 7.44 -2.60
N ILE A 155 -13.34 6.62 -2.75
CA ILE A 155 -12.67 5.94 -1.63
C ILE A 155 -11.16 6.17 -1.73
N ARG A 156 -10.49 6.50 -0.62
CA ARG A 156 -9.02 6.65 -0.55
C ARG A 156 -8.39 5.36 -0.05
N GLY A 157 -7.10 5.18 -0.31
CA GLY A 157 -6.41 3.94 0.05
C GLY A 157 -4.95 4.10 0.38
N PHE A 158 -4.29 2.98 0.67
CA PHE A 158 -2.88 2.91 0.97
C PHE A 158 -2.11 2.78 -0.34
N VAL A 159 -1.06 3.58 -0.51
CA VAL A 159 -0.19 3.48 -1.67
C VAL A 159 1.19 3.07 -1.18
N TRP A 160 1.54 1.81 -1.40
CA TRP A 160 2.87 1.27 -1.15
C TRP A 160 3.84 1.76 -2.21
N VAL A 161 5.08 2.03 -1.80
CA VAL A 161 6.12 2.59 -2.66
C VAL A 161 7.43 1.90 -2.35
N ALA A 162 7.96 1.17 -3.34
CA ALA A 162 9.27 0.57 -3.30
C ALA A 162 10.30 1.55 -2.77
N HIS A 163 11.23 1.07 -1.95
CA HIS A 163 12.26 1.94 -1.38
C HIS A 163 12.98 2.79 -2.44
N SER A 164 13.37 2.15 -3.55
CA SER A 164 14.05 2.83 -4.66
C SER A 164 13.15 3.82 -5.41
N ALA A 165 11.83 3.60 -5.42
CA ALA A 165 10.88 4.53 -6.01
C ALA A 165 10.70 5.81 -5.17
N LEU A 166 11.03 5.82 -3.87
CA LEU A 166 11.02 7.02 -3.02
C LEU A 166 11.94 8.14 -3.57
N GLY A 167 12.93 7.77 -4.41
CA GLY A 167 13.75 8.72 -5.18
C GLY A 167 12.93 9.69 -6.03
N ILE A 168 11.68 9.36 -6.39
CA ILE A 168 10.74 10.24 -7.08
C ILE A 168 10.58 11.60 -6.38
N ALA A 169 10.69 11.64 -5.04
CA ALA A 169 10.59 12.87 -4.25
C ALA A 169 11.74 13.84 -4.51
N ARG A 170 12.86 13.39 -5.11
CA ARG A 170 14.05 14.20 -5.40
C ARG A 170 14.13 14.65 -6.86
N LEU A 171 13.24 14.18 -7.72
CA LEU A 171 13.22 14.56 -9.13
C LEU A 171 12.82 16.03 -9.32
N ALA A 172 13.34 16.65 -10.38
CA ALA A 172 12.94 17.98 -10.80
C ALA A 172 11.42 18.01 -11.12
N ILE A 173 10.75 19.07 -10.67
CA ILE A 173 9.31 19.22 -10.87
C ILE A 173 9.01 19.58 -12.33
N THR A 174 8.24 18.73 -12.98
CA THR A 174 7.64 18.96 -14.30
C THR A 174 6.11 19.08 -14.20
N VAL A 175 5.43 19.43 -15.28
CA VAL A 175 3.95 19.43 -15.35
C VAL A 175 3.38 18.02 -15.11
N GLU A 176 4.01 17.00 -15.69
CA GLU A 176 3.66 15.60 -15.48
C GLU A 176 3.77 15.22 -14.00
N LEU A 177 4.94 15.45 -13.41
CA LEU A 177 5.21 15.07 -12.03
C LEU A 177 4.36 15.87 -11.04
N THR A 178 4.07 17.15 -11.32
CA THR A 178 3.10 17.95 -10.55
C THR A 178 1.72 17.31 -10.55
N THR A 179 1.28 16.81 -11.71
CA THR A 179 -0.02 16.13 -11.83
C THR A 179 -0.01 14.79 -11.12
N PHE A 180 1.08 14.02 -11.24
CA PHE A 180 1.28 12.78 -10.51
C PHE A 180 1.15 12.99 -8.99
N TRP A 181 1.88 13.96 -8.43
CA TRP A 181 1.83 14.27 -7.00
C TRP A 181 0.44 14.68 -6.52
N ARG A 182 -0.29 15.49 -7.30
CA ARG A 182 -1.66 15.90 -6.95
C ARG A 182 -2.61 14.71 -6.94
N THR A 183 -2.54 13.84 -7.95
CA THR A 183 -3.36 12.63 -8.02
C THR A 183 -3.05 11.69 -6.87
N LEU A 184 -1.77 11.43 -6.61
CA LEU A 184 -1.33 10.62 -5.48
C LEU A 184 -1.78 11.20 -4.13
N ASN A 185 -1.61 12.51 -3.92
CA ASN A 185 -2.07 13.16 -2.70
C ASN A 185 -3.59 13.03 -2.50
N ARG A 186 -4.38 13.12 -3.59
CA ARG A 186 -5.83 12.91 -3.54
C ARG A 186 -6.19 11.44 -3.26
N ALA A 187 -5.47 10.50 -3.83
CA ALA A 187 -5.77 9.07 -3.73
C ALA A 187 -5.36 8.44 -2.39
N ALA A 188 -4.19 8.83 -1.88
CA ALA A 188 -3.65 8.26 -0.66
C ALA A 188 -4.47 8.67 0.56
N LEU A 189 -4.93 7.70 1.35
CA LEU A 189 -5.20 7.81 2.77
C LEU A 189 -3.86 7.84 3.53
N ALA A 190 -2.96 6.91 3.17
CA ALA A 190 -1.57 6.83 3.63
C ALA A 190 -0.62 6.56 2.47
N TYR A 191 0.60 7.10 2.60
CA TYR A 191 1.71 6.87 1.68
C TYR A 191 2.72 5.97 2.39
N VAL A 192 2.77 4.70 2.00
CA VAL A 192 3.54 3.68 2.71
C VAL A 192 4.88 3.51 1.98
N GLY A 193 5.97 3.90 2.64
CA GLY A 193 7.31 3.65 2.10
C GLY A 193 7.78 2.29 2.54
N GLU A 194 8.19 1.44 1.61
CA GLU A 194 8.83 0.17 1.92
C GLU A 194 10.22 0.44 2.52
N GLU A 195 10.31 0.46 3.85
CA GLU A 195 11.53 0.80 4.58
C GLU A 195 12.34 -0.44 5.00
N TYR A 196 11.95 -1.64 4.54
CA TYR A 196 12.46 -2.98 4.89
C TYR A 196 13.94 -3.06 5.30
N PRO A 197 14.29 -2.70 6.54
CA PRO A 197 15.67 -2.51 6.91
C PRO A 197 16.27 -3.87 7.30
N PRO A 198 17.55 -4.15 6.98
CA PRO A 198 18.25 -5.23 7.69
C PRO A 198 18.29 -4.89 9.19
N PHE A 199 18.06 -5.89 10.04
CA PHE A 199 18.14 -5.76 11.49
C PHE A 199 19.60 -5.90 11.89
N GLU A 200 20.30 -4.79 11.78
CA GLU A 200 21.73 -4.69 12.08
C GLU A 200 22.07 -3.32 12.67
N GLY A 201 23.21 -3.24 13.33
CA GLY A 201 23.70 -1.99 13.93
C GLY A 201 22.72 -1.36 14.92
N ASP A 202 22.79 -0.03 15.03
CA ASP A 202 21.90 0.76 15.88
C ASP A 202 20.53 0.98 15.20
N PRO A 203 19.41 0.53 15.82
CA PRO A 203 18.07 0.69 15.26
C PRO A 203 17.64 2.15 15.08
N ARG A 204 18.16 3.10 15.88
CA ARG A 204 17.81 4.53 15.73
C ARG A 204 18.47 5.13 14.49
N SER A 205 19.77 4.88 14.34
CA SER A 205 20.51 5.25 13.13
C SER A 205 19.89 4.64 11.87
N ALA A 206 19.41 3.39 11.94
CA ALA A 206 18.67 2.76 10.84
C ALA A 206 17.33 3.47 10.56
N ALA A 207 16.53 3.75 11.59
CA ALA A 207 15.27 4.49 11.44
C ALA A 207 15.49 5.86 10.78
N ASP A 208 16.54 6.57 11.17
CA ASP A 208 16.93 7.83 10.55
C ASP A 208 17.32 7.66 9.09
N ALA A 209 18.16 6.68 8.76
CA ALA A 209 18.58 6.43 7.38
C ALA A 209 17.38 6.13 6.46
N TRP A 210 16.49 5.24 6.91
CA TRP A 210 15.35 4.76 6.13
C TRP A 210 14.21 5.79 6.02
N ALA A 211 14.11 6.73 6.95
CA ALA A 211 13.18 7.88 6.86
C ALA A 211 13.52 8.91 5.76
N SER A 212 14.55 8.67 4.94
CA SER A 212 14.99 9.62 3.90
C SER A 212 13.90 9.94 2.86
N GLY A 213 13.01 8.99 2.54
CA GLY A 213 11.86 9.21 1.66
C GLY A 213 10.84 10.18 2.25
N GLN A 214 10.48 9.99 3.53
CA GLN A 214 9.61 10.90 4.28
C GLN A 214 10.20 12.32 4.33
N ARG A 215 11.50 12.45 4.65
CA ARG A 215 12.18 13.75 4.68
C ARG A 215 12.22 14.43 3.31
N ALA A 216 12.47 13.67 2.24
CA ALA A 216 12.45 14.22 0.89
C ALA A 216 11.05 14.75 0.49
N LEU A 217 9.97 14.10 0.93
CA LEU A 217 8.61 14.63 0.78
C LEU A 217 8.39 15.89 1.62
N ALA A 218 8.86 15.90 2.87
CA ALA A 218 8.72 17.04 3.78
C ALA A 218 9.48 18.30 3.31
N GLY A 219 10.63 18.13 2.66
CA GLY A 219 11.38 19.22 2.01
C GLY A 219 10.75 19.74 0.71
N GLY A 220 9.66 19.12 0.24
CA GLY A 220 8.98 19.48 -1.00
C GLY A 220 7.97 20.62 -0.86
N GLY A 221 7.22 20.85 -1.94
CA GLY A 221 6.08 21.78 -1.97
C GLY A 221 4.86 21.27 -1.18
N PRO A 222 3.78 22.07 -1.07
CA PRO A 222 2.62 21.79 -0.21
C PRO A 222 2.00 20.40 -0.39
N VAL A 223 1.92 19.91 -1.63
CA VAL A 223 1.38 18.58 -1.97
C VAL A 223 2.25 17.46 -1.40
N ARG A 224 3.58 17.55 -1.54
CA ARG A 224 4.52 16.56 -1.00
C ARG A 224 4.56 16.62 0.53
N ARG A 225 4.51 17.80 1.14
CA ARG A 225 4.38 17.95 2.60
C ARG A 225 3.10 17.32 3.16
N SER A 226 2.00 17.40 2.41
CA SER A 226 0.74 16.73 2.77
C SER A 226 0.83 15.20 2.71
N LEU A 227 1.63 14.65 1.79
CA LEU A 227 1.95 13.22 1.78
C LEU A 227 2.90 12.84 2.92
N ALA A 228 3.91 13.66 3.22
CA ALA A 228 4.84 13.42 4.33
C ALA A 228 4.14 13.29 5.69
N ARG A 229 3.08 14.09 5.92
CA ARG A 229 2.23 14.01 7.13
C ARG A 229 1.35 12.75 7.21
N ARG A 230 1.28 11.98 6.13
CA ARG A 230 0.51 10.72 6.03
C ARG A 230 1.42 9.56 5.67
N TYR A 231 2.71 9.75 5.90
CA TYR A 231 3.74 8.78 5.61
C TYR A 231 3.72 7.68 6.68
N VAL A 232 3.77 6.43 6.23
CA VAL A 232 3.84 5.25 7.09
C VAL A 232 5.07 4.43 6.69
N PRO A 233 6.02 4.15 7.60
CA PRO A 233 7.10 3.22 7.34
C PRO A 233 6.52 1.80 7.30
N GLY A 234 6.71 1.11 6.17
CA GLY A 234 6.41 -0.30 5.98
C GLY A 234 7.63 -1.16 6.30
N MET A 235 7.49 -2.08 7.23
CA MET A 235 8.51 -3.07 7.59
C MET A 235 8.08 -4.48 7.16
N THR A 236 8.99 -5.44 7.30
CA THR A 236 8.63 -6.86 7.33
C THR A 236 8.81 -7.42 8.75
N PRO A 237 8.14 -8.55 9.09
CA PRO A 237 8.43 -9.28 10.31
C PRO A 237 9.87 -9.80 10.37
N GLY A 238 10.51 -10.00 9.21
CA GLY A 238 11.95 -10.16 9.10
C GLY A 238 12.50 -11.51 9.60
N TYR A 239 11.67 -12.51 9.85
CA TYR A 239 12.12 -13.86 10.24
C TYR A 239 12.29 -14.79 9.02
N GLU A 240 11.68 -14.44 7.90
CA GLU A 240 11.93 -15.01 6.59
C GLU A 240 12.72 -13.99 5.74
N VAL A 241 14.02 -14.20 5.58
CA VAL A 241 14.88 -13.31 4.78
C VAL A 241 14.73 -13.66 3.30
N ARG A 242 14.45 -12.67 2.45
CA ARG A 242 14.31 -12.84 1.00
C ARG A 242 15.00 -11.69 0.27
N PRO A 243 15.36 -11.85 -1.02
CA PRO A 243 15.88 -10.76 -1.81
C PRO A 243 14.95 -9.53 -1.74
N ASN A 244 15.53 -8.36 -1.44
CA ASN A 244 14.85 -7.07 -1.27
C ASN A 244 13.90 -6.95 -0.06
N LEU A 245 13.78 -7.99 0.77
CA LEU A 245 13.09 -7.92 2.06
C LEU A 245 14.17 -8.00 3.14
N GLY A 246 14.36 -6.90 3.89
CA GLY A 246 15.27 -6.85 5.04
C GLY A 246 14.84 -7.79 6.17
N GLY A 247 15.17 -7.43 7.41
CA GLY A 247 14.87 -8.27 8.58
C GLY A 247 16.11 -8.87 9.21
N ASN A 248 15.96 -10.02 9.85
CA ASN A 248 16.96 -10.71 10.65
C ASN A 248 18.05 -11.40 9.79
N VAL A 249 18.78 -10.61 9.01
CA VAL A 249 19.83 -11.07 8.08
C VAL A 249 20.99 -11.77 8.76
N HIS A 250 21.17 -11.55 10.07
CA HIS A 250 22.22 -12.18 10.89
C HIS A 250 21.71 -13.36 11.72
N HIS A 251 20.46 -13.77 11.53
CA HIS A 251 19.82 -14.88 12.28
C HIS A 251 19.95 -14.74 13.80
N TRP A 252 19.85 -13.51 14.32
CA TRP A 252 19.91 -13.21 15.73
C TRP A 252 18.81 -13.93 16.52
N PRO A 253 19.04 -14.18 17.82
CA PRO A 253 17.99 -14.65 18.72
C PRO A 253 16.79 -13.70 18.73
N ARG A 254 15.60 -14.27 18.91
CA ARG A 254 14.31 -13.56 18.95
C ARG A 254 14.30 -12.35 19.90
N SER A 255 14.94 -12.44 21.07
CA SER A 255 15.04 -11.34 22.02
C SER A 255 15.77 -10.12 21.44
N GLN A 256 16.85 -10.35 20.71
CA GLN A 256 17.63 -9.30 20.07
C GLN A 256 16.88 -8.67 18.89
N VAL A 257 16.22 -9.49 18.05
CA VAL A 257 15.35 -9.00 16.98
C VAL A 257 14.23 -8.10 17.52
N ASN A 258 13.57 -8.53 18.60
CA ASN A 258 12.47 -7.78 19.18
C ASN A 258 12.95 -6.50 19.86
N ALA A 259 14.12 -6.51 20.52
CA ALA A 259 14.72 -5.30 21.07
C ALA A 259 15.08 -4.28 19.97
N TRP A 260 15.67 -4.75 18.86
CA TRP A 260 16.00 -3.92 17.71
C TRP A 260 14.74 -3.31 17.09
N ARG A 261 13.71 -4.14 16.81
CA ARG A 261 12.43 -3.68 16.25
C ARG A 261 11.78 -2.64 17.15
N ALA A 262 11.68 -2.90 18.45
CA ALA A 262 11.03 -2.00 19.40
C ALA A 262 11.71 -0.63 19.46
N ALA A 263 13.03 -0.56 19.32
CA ALA A 263 13.75 0.70 19.24
C ALA A 263 13.53 1.42 17.90
N TYR A 264 13.56 0.69 16.78
CA TYR A 264 13.33 1.24 15.44
C TYR A 264 11.93 1.86 15.31
N VAL A 265 10.88 1.10 15.66
CA VAL A 265 9.49 1.57 15.51
C VAL A 265 9.18 2.75 16.42
N ARG A 266 9.77 2.79 17.62
CA ARG A 266 9.68 3.94 18.52
C ARG A 266 10.32 5.18 17.93
N GLU A 267 11.52 5.05 17.36
CA GLU A 267 12.22 6.15 16.70
C GLU A 267 11.42 6.68 15.51
N ARG A 268 10.81 5.78 14.70
CA ARG A 268 9.94 6.20 13.59
C ARG A 268 8.70 6.95 14.05
N THR A 269 8.04 6.52 15.12
CA THR A 269 6.92 7.27 15.71
C THR A 269 7.38 8.65 16.19
N GLN A 270 8.50 8.73 16.93
CA GLN A 270 9.05 10.00 17.43
C GLN A 270 9.48 10.96 16.30
N SER A 271 9.92 10.41 15.18
CA SER A 271 10.23 11.13 13.94
C SER A 271 8.98 11.60 13.15
N GLY A 272 7.77 11.42 13.69
CA GLY A 272 6.54 11.94 13.12
C GLY A 272 5.95 11.08 12.00
N ALA A 273 6.19 9.77 12.00
CA ALA A 273 5.41 8.84 11.17
C ALA A 273 3.93 8.91 11.54
N ALA A 274 3.04 8.82 10.53
CA ALA A 274 1.59 8.92 10.73
C ALA A 274 0.94 7.61 11.21
N GLY A 275 1.70 6.53 11.24
CA GLY A 275 1.30 5.18 11.59
C GLY A 275 2.47 4.23 11.36
N LEU A 276 2.24 2.92 11.47
CA LEU A 276 3.22 1.88 11.21
C LEU A 276 2.57 0.78 10.36
N ALA A 277 3.31 0.16 9.45
CA ALA A 277 2.81 -0.92 8.61
C ALA A 277 3.78 -2.10 8.56
N GLU A 278 3.22 -3.29 8.36
CA GLU A 278 3.98 -4.53 8.19
C GLU A 278 3.47 -5.26 6.96
N PHE A 279 4.41 -5.78 6.16
CA PHE A 279 4.15 -6.53 4.94
C PHE A 279 4.73 -7.93 5.02
N ASP A 280 4.22 -8.84 4.19
CA ASP A 280 4.70 -10.22 4.04
C ASP A 280 4.59 -11.11 5.30
N PHE A 281 3.40 -11.13 5.93
CA PHE A 281 3.04 -12.17 6.91
C PHE A 281 2.78 -13.53 6.24
N ARG A 282 3.82 -14.11 5.63
CA ARG A 282 3.82 -15.42 4.96
C ARG A 282 4.96 -16.29 5.46
N SER A 283 4.90 -17.60 5.25
CA SER A 283 5.99 -18.53 5.61
C SER A 283 6.49 -18.32 7.05
N GLY A 284 7.80 -18.20 7.29
CA GLY A 284 8.37 -17.97 8.62
C GLY A 284 7.85 -16.70 9.34
N ASN A 285 7.44 -15.69 8.58
CA ASN A 285 6.86 -14.45 9.12
C ASN A 285 5.42 -14.63 9.65
N SER A 286 4.74 -15.72 9.29
CA SER A 286 3.32 -15.95 9.63
C SER A 286 3.07 -16.74 10.92
N SER A 287 4.14 -17.16 11.62
CA SER A 287 3.98 -17.91 12.87
C SER A 287 3.29 -17.05 13.94
N PRO A 288 2.40 -17.63 14.78
CA PRO A 288 1.68 -16.87 15.80
C PRO A 288 2.59 -16.02 16.69
N THR A 289 3.74 -16.58 17.06
CA THR A 289 4.74 -15.92 17.90
C THR A 289 5.36 -14.69 17.23
N VAL A 290 5.80 -14.81 15.97
CA VAL A 290 6.41 -13.71 15.22
C VAL A 290 5.40 -12.60 14.96
N VAL A 291 4.17 -12.96 14.59
CA VAL A 291 3.10 -11.98 14.39
C VAL A 291 2.81 -11.24 15.69
N HIS A 292 2.71 -11.95 16.82
CA HIS A 292 2.44 -11.34 18.12
C HIS A 292 3.53 -10.35 18.53
N ASP A 293 4.81 -10.73 18.40
CA ASP A 293 5.92 -9.84 18.75
C ASP A 293 5.94 -8.58 17.91
N THR A 294 5.73 -8.75 16.60
CA THR A 294 5.69 -7.65 15.65
C THR A 294 4.59 -6.67 16.06
N LEU A 295 3.35 -7.15 16.20
CA LEU A 295 2.21 -6.32 16.56
C LEU A 295 2.32 -5.70 17.95
N SER A 296 2.92 -6.41 18.91
CA SER A 296 3.14 -5.89 20.28
C SER A 296 4.15 -4.74 20.28
N ALA A 297 5.20 -4.82 19.45
CA ALA A 297 6.16 -3.73 19.28
C ALA A 297 5.49 -2.50 18.65
N LEU A 298 4.62 -2.69 17.64
CA LEU A 298 3.84 -1.59 17.06
C LEU A 298 2.91 -0.96 18.09
N ALA A 299 2.16 -1.78 18.84
CA ALA A 299 1.23 -1.32 19.88
C ALA A 299 1.96 -0.49 20.94
N ALA A 300 3.12 -0.97 21.41
CA ALA A 300 3.91 -0.27 22.42
C ALA A 300 4.48 1.08 21.93
N ALA A 301 4.67 1.26 20.63
CA ALA A 301 5.18 2.51 20.05
C ALA A 301 4.08 3.50 19.64
N LEU A 302 2.81 3.08 19.67
CA LEU A 302 1.65 3.92 19.35
C LEU A 302 0.90 4.42 20.60
N ASN A 303 1.29 3.95 21.79
CA ASN A 303 0.89 4.49 23.09
C ASN A 303 1.79 5.65 23.50
#